data_AF-M3EAR1-F1
#
_entry.id   AF-M3EAR1-F1
#
_cell.length_a   1.000
_cell.length_b   1.000
_cell.length_c   1.000
_cell.angle_alpha   90.00
_cell.angle_beta   90.00
_cell.angle_gamma   90.00
#
_symmetry.space_group_name_H-M   'P 1'
#
loop_
_entity.id
_entity.type
_entity.pdbx_description
1 polymer ?
#
loop_
_entity_poly.entity_id
_entity_poly.type
_entity_poly.pdbx_seq_one_letter_code
_entity_poly.pdbx_strand_id
1 'polypeptide(L)'
;MIGGDAAGMSAASQARRMKGPDELEIVAFERGHFTSYSACGIPYWVGGDVDDRDRLIARTPEEHRARDIDVRLRTEVTEIDVDRGRVRARDLESGAEAWTSYDKLVIATGARPVRPDLPGIDAPGVHGVQTLDDGQALLDTLARTGGRRAVVVGAGYIGVEMAEALINRGYEVTVVNRGREPMATLDPDMGRLVREAMTGLGITMVDDAEVTALPTGADGRVRAVATADAEYPADVVVLGIGVRPENTLARDAGLPLGDHGGLLTDRSLRVRGQENVWAGGDCVEVLDLVSGQLRHIPLGTHANKHGQIIGTNAGGGYATFPGVVGTAVSKVCDLEIARTGLREKDAHRVGLRFEAVTIESTSRAGYYPNAAPMTVKMLAELGTGRLLGVQIVGREGAGKRVDIAAVALTAGMTVHQVAALDLGYAPPFSPVWDPVQVAARKAATRITASR
;
A
#
# COMPACT_ATOMS: atom_id res chain seq x y z
N MET A 1 22.16 1.59 -6.33
CA MET A 1 20.73 1.56 -5.92
C MET A 1 20.47 2.71 -4.96
N ILE A 2 19.39 3.47 -5.14
CA ILE A 2 18.92 4.47 -4.18
C ILE A 2 17.68 3.91 -3.49
N GLY A 3 17.75 3.63 -2.18
CA GLY A 3 16.72 2.96 -1.40
C GLY A 3 17.03 1.47 -1.21
N GLY A 4 17.03 1.03 0.05
CA GLY A 4 17.45 -0.30 0.50
C GLY A 4 16.32 -1.18 1.04
N ASP A 5 15.08 -0.93 0.62
CA ASP A 5 13.93 -1.74 1.05
C ASP A 5 13.36 -2.61 -0.10
N ALA A 6 12.03 -2.74 -0.24
CA ALA A 6 11.39 -3.74 -1.09
C ALA A 6 11.87 -3.75 -2.55
N ALA A 7 11.79 -2.62 -3.28
CA ALA A 7 12.18 -2.58 -4.69
C ALA A 7 13.70 -2.61 -4.88
N GLY A 8 14.42 -1.81 -4.09
CA GLY A 8 15.87 -1.67 -4.20
C GLY A 8 16.61 -2.98 -3.91
N MET A 9 16.30 -3.65 -2.81
CA MET A 9 17.02 -4.88 -2.44
C MET A 9 16.53 -6.11 -3.19
N SER A 10 15.28 -6.13 -3.65
CA SER A 10 14.82 -7.14 -4.62
C SER A 10 15.60 -7.03 -5.93
N ALA A 11 15.80 -5.81 -6.45
CA ALA A 11 16.63 -5.59 -7.64
C ALA A 11 18.11 -5.91 -7.43
N ALA A 12 18.71 -5.48 -6.32
CA ALA A 12 20.11 -5.79 -6.00
C ALA A 12 20.34 -7.31 -5.89
N SER A 13 19.47 -7.99 -5.13
CA SER A 13 19.52 -9.46 -4.98
C SER A 13 19.36 -10.18 -6.31
N GLN A 14 18.44 -9.71 -7.16
CA GLN A 14 18.20 -10.34 -8.46
C GLN A 14 19.37 -10.09 -9.43
N ALA A 15 19.92 -8.88 -9.48
CA ALA A 15 21.09 -8.58 -10.31
C ALA A 15 22.31 -9.42 -9.90
N ARG A 16 22.54 -9.61 -8.59
CA ARG A 16 23.59 -10.52 -8.08
C ARG A 16 23.40 -11.98 -8.47
N ARG A 17 22.15 -12.46 -8.60
CA ARG A 17 21.90 -13.82 -9.13
C ARG A 17 22.23 -13.95 -10.62
N MET A 18 22.12 -12.85 -11.36
CA MET A 18 22.38 -12.81 -12.80
C MET A 18 23.88 -12.69 -13.12
N LYS A 19 24.64 -11.98 -12.27
CA LYS A 19 26.06 -11.66 -12.49
C LYS A 19 26.88 -11.82 -11.21
N GLY A 20 28.04 -12.45 -11.35
CA GLY A 20 29.01 -12.60 -10.26
C GLY A 20 29.63 -11.26 -9.82
N PRO A 21 30.28 -11.23 -8.64
CA PRO A 21 30.93 -10.01 -8.13
C PRO A 21 31.98 -9.43 -9.09
N ASP A 22 32.69 -10.29 -9.82
CA ASP A 22 33.70 -9.87 -10.80
C ASP A 22 33.11 -9.19 -12.05
N GLU A 23 31.81 -9.35 -12.30
CA GLU A 23 31.11 -8.82 -13.47
C GLU A 23 30.22 -7.62 -13.17
N LEU A 24 29.85 -7.45 -11.90
CA LEU A 24 28.90 -6.42 -11.45
C LEU A 24 29.16 -6.06 -9.99
N GLU A 25 29.66 -4.85 -9.78
CA GLU A 25 29.65 -4.19 -8.48
C GLU A 25 28.24 -3.67 -8.18
N ILE A 26 27.77 -3.85 -6.93
CA ILE A 26 26.44 -3.39 -6.51
C ILE A 26 26.59 -2.60 -5.22
N VAL A 27 26.31 -1.30 -5.31
CA VAL A 27 26.23 -0.39 -4.16
C VAL A 27 24.77 -0.03 -3.90
N ALA A 28 24.31 -0.13 -2.65
CA ALA A 28 22.97 0.25 -2.22
C ALA A 28 23.04 1.28 -1.09
N PHE A 29 22.42 2.43 -1.31
CA PHE A 29 22.30 3.51 -0.33
C PHE A 29 20.94 3.43 0.38
N GLU A 30 20.94 3.44 1.71
CA GLU A 30 19.75 3.49 2.55
C GLU A 30 19.94 4.55 3.64
N ARG A 31 19.00 5.49 3.74
CA ARG A 31 19.06 6.57 4.73
C ARG A 31 18.71 6.08 6.14
N GLY A 32 17.88 5.04 6.24
CA GLY A 32 17.43 4.45 7.49
C GLY A 32 18.45 3.51 8.14
N HIS A 33 18.00 2.84 9.20
CA HIS A 33 18.80 1.86 9.94
C HIS A 33 18.59 0.42 9.45
N PHE A 34 17.62 0.18 8.57
CA PHE A 34 17.18 -1.16 8.20
C PHE A 34 17.03 -1.31 6.69
N THR A 35 17.23 -2.54 6.22
CA THR A 35 16.94 -2.94 4.84
C THR A 35 15.90 -4.06 4.81
N SER A 36 15.19 -4.18 3.69
CA SER A 36 14.33 -5.35 3.39
C SER A 36 13.36 -5.71 4.52
N TYR A 37 12.68 -4.72 5.11
CA TYR A 37 11.71 -4.94 6.18
C TYR A 37 10.26 -4.80 5.68
N SER A 38 9.34 -5.41 6.40
CA SER A 38 7.91 -5.32 6.11
C SER A 38 7.31 -4.10 6.80
N ALA A 39 7.18 -2.98 6.08
CA ALA A 39 6.43 -1.82 6.57
C ALA A 39 4.97 -2.17 6.88
N CYS A 40 4.35 -3.06 6.09
CA CYS A 40 3.02 -3.61 6.35
C CYS A 40 2.94 -4.43 7.65
N GLY A 41 4.08 -4.89 8.18
CA GLY A 41 4.18 -5.60 9.44
C GLY A 41 4.09 -4.69 10.68
N ILE A 42 4.32 -3.39 10.52
CA ILE A 42 4.45 -2.45 11.65
C ILE A 42 3.15 -2.38 12.47
N PRO A 43 1.94 -2.26 11.89
CA PRO A 43 0.72 -2.26 12.69
C PRO A 43 0.53 -3.52 13.54
N TYR A 44 0.92 -4.70 13.02
CA TYR A 44 0.82 -5.97 13.75
C TYR A 44 1.86 -6.08 14.89
N TRP A 45 3.05 -5.52 14.69
CA TRP A 45 4.04 -5.37 15.75
C TRP A 45 3.58 -4.36 16.82
N VAL A 46 3.05 -3.22 16.40
CA VAL A 46 2.48 -2.22 17.31
C VAL A 46 1.22 -2.71 18.01
N GLY A 47 0.45 -3.63 17.41
CA GLY A 47 -0.68 -4.30 18.05
C GLY A 47 -0.26 -5.36 19.06
N GLY A 48 0.92 -5.98 18.87
CA GLY A 48 1.41 -7.09 19.68
C GLY A 48 1.11 -8.48 19.11
N ASP A 49 0.61 -8.57 17.88
CA ASP A 49 0.48 -9.85 17.15
C ASP A 49 1.85 -10.40 16.71
N VAL A 50 2.81 -9.50 16.51
CA VAL A 50 4.22 -9.82 16.25
C VAL A 50 5.04 -9.32 17.43
N ASP A 51 5.76 -10.22 18.10
CA ASP A 51 6.42 -9.91 19.37
C ASP A 51 7.68 -9.05 19.21
N ASP A 52 8.34 -9.11 18.05
CA ASP A 52 9.65 -8.52 17.83
C ASP A 52 9.75 -7.85 16.45
N ARG A 53 10.31 -6.63 16.45
CA ARG A 53 10.59 -5.82 15.26
C ARG A 53 11.43 -6.58 14.23
N ASP A 54 12.43 -7.33 14.68
CA ASP A 54 13.41 -7.97 13.80
C ASP A 54 12.78 -9.12 13.02
N ARG A 55 11.62 -9.67 13.46
CA ARG A 55 10.81 -10.60 12.65
C ARG A 55 10.23 -9.96 11.39
N LEU A 56 10.17 -8.63 11.34
CA LEU A 56 9.75 -7.89 10.15
C LEU A 56 10.88 -7.73 9.14
N ILE A 57 12.14 -8.00 9.51
CA ILE A 57 13.31 -7.87 8.64
C ILE A 57 13.48 -9.19 7.87
N ALA A 58 13.24 -9.16 6.57
CA ALA A 58 13.41 -10.34 5.72
C ALA A 58 14.88 -10.63 5.39
N ARG A 59 15.74 -9.60 5.42
CA ARG A 59 17.18 -9.75 5.27
C ARG A 59 17.95 -8.58 5.87
N THR A 60 18.97 -8.86 6.67
CA THR A 60 19.82 -7.83 7.29
C THR A 60 20.85 -7.26 6.30
N PRO A 61 21.41 -6.07 6.57
CA PRO A 61 22.53 -5.52 5.80
C PRO A 61 23.73 -6.48 5.72
N GLU A 62 24.03 -7.20 6.79
CA GLU A 62 25.15 -8.15 6.87
C GLU A 62 24.92 -9.33 5.92
N GLU A 63 23.69 -9.85 5.86
CA GLU A 63 23.33 -10.92 4.93
C GLU A 63 23.38 -10.48 3.45
N HIS A 64 23.16 -9.18 3.17
CA HIS A 64 23.36 -8.62 1.83
C HIS A 64 24.84 -8.44 1.50
N ARG A 65 25.64 -7.94 2.44
CA ARG A 65 27.11 -7.80 2.27
C ARG A 65 27.78 -9.16 2.08
N ALA A 66 27.31 -10.21 2.77
CA ALA A 66 27.76 -11.59 2.55
C ALA A 66 27.46 -12.13 1.13
N ARG A 67 26.70 -11.39 0.32
CA ARG A 67 26.40 -11.69 -1.10
C ARG A 67 27.02 -10.66 -2.04
N ASP A 68 28.08 -9.99 -1.61
CA ASP A 68 28.81 -8.99 -2.39
C ASP A 68 27.93 -7.82 -2.84
N ILE A 69 27.03 -7.36 -1.96
CA ILE A 69 26.26 -6.13 -2.13
C ILE A 69 26.75 -5.14 -1.09
N ASP A 70 27.39 -4.05 -1.52
CA ASP A 70 27.84 -2.97 -0.63
C ASP A 70 26.63 -2.15 -0.15
N VAL A 71 26.13 -2.50 1.04
CA VAL A 71 25.04 -1.78 1.70
C VAL A 71 25.58 -0.69 2.61
N ARG A 72 25.25 0.55 2.26
CA ARG A 72 25.59 1.76 3.01
C ARG A 72 24.33 2.30 3.70
N LEU A 73 24.16 1.90 4.95
CA LEU A 73 23.13 2.45 5.84
C LEU A 73 23.46 3.88 6.23
N ARG A 74 22.48 4.59 6.81
CA ARG A 74 22.65 5.97 7.28
C ARG A 74 23.26 6.87 6.22
N THR A 75 22.99 6.58 4.95
CA THR A 75 23.57 7.29 3.81
C THR A 75 22.45 7.74 2.88
N GLU A 76 22.21 9.04 2.83
CA GLU A 76 21.17 9.64 2.01
C GLU A 76 21.75 10.13 0.69
N VAL A 77 21.20 9.68 -0.44
CA VAL A 77 21.51 10.29 -1.74
C VAL A 77 20.77 11.63 -1.82
N THR A 78 21.52 12.70 -2.05
CA THR A 78 21.02 14.08 -2.06
C THR A 78 20.99 14.69 -3.46
N GLU A 79 21.68 14.09 -4.44
CA GLU A 79 21.73 14.59 -5.82
C GLU A 79 21.98 13.46 -6.82
N ILE A 80 21.36 13.56 -8.00
CA ILE A 80 21.61 12.69 -9.15
C ILE A 80 22.11 13.56 -10.31
N ASP A 81 23.32 13.28 -10.80
CA ASP A 81 23.92 13.91 -11.97
C ASP A 81 23.89 12.89 -13.11
N VAL A 82 22.80 12.94 -13.90
CA VAL A 82 22.50 11.97 -14.95
C VAL A 82 23.55 12.04 -16.07
N ASP A 83 23.94 13.25 -16.46
CA ASP A 83 24.89 13.49 -17.56
C ASP A 83 26.27 12.92 -17.27
N ARG A 84 26.73 13.02 -16.01
CA ARG A 84 28.03 12.48 -15.58
C ARG A 84 27.95 11.08 -15.00
N GLY A 85 26.75 10.48 -14.92
CA GLY A 85 26.56 9.13 -14.39
C GLY A 85 27.03 8.98 -12.94
N ARG A 86 26.59 9.86 -12.04
CA ARG A 86 27.01 9.81 -10.62
C ARG A 86 25.94 10.33 -9.66
N VAL A 87 26.03 9.91 -8.41
CA VAL A 87 25.15 10.36 -7.31
C VAL A 87 25.97 10.97 -6.19
N ARG A 88 25.45 12.02 -5.55
CA ARG A 88 26.03 12.55 -4.32
C ARG A 88 25.31 11.95 -3.13
N ALA A 89 26.07 11.37 -2.22
CA ALA A 89 25.56 10.76 -1.00
C ALA A 89 26.14 11.47 0.21
N ARG A 90 25.30 11.67 1.24
CA ARG A 90 25.67 12.21 2.54
C ARG A 90 25.56 11.11 3.59
N ASP A 91 26.64 10.88 4.31
CA ASP A 91 26.63 10.09 5.54
C ASP A 91 25.95 10.89 6.66
N LEU A 92 24.89 10.34 7.24
CA LEU A 92 24.02 11.03 8.20
C LEU A 92 24.60 11.08 9.61
N GLU A 93 25.71 10.38 9.88
CA GLU A 93 26.37 10.38 11.17
C GLU A 93 27.50 11.41 11.21
N SER A 94 28.36 11.41 10.19
CA SER A 94 29.51 12.29 10.05
C SER A 94 29.22 13.58 9.29
N GLY A 95 28.16 13.62 8.49
CA GLY A 95 27.84 14.72 7.57
C GLY A 95 28.73 14.76 6.32
N ALA A 96 29.64 13.78 6.14
CA ALA A 96 30.51 13.73 4.98
C ALA A 96 29.72 13.49 3.70
N GLU A 97 30.07 14.22 2.63
CA GLU A 97 29.47 14.05 1.30
C GLU A 97 30.49 13.48 0.32
N ALA A 98 30.04 12.54 -0.51
CA ALA A 98 30.88 11.94 -1.55
C ALA A 98 30.09 11.70 -2.84
N TRP A 99 30.76 11.88 -3.97
CA TRP A 99 30.25 11.46 -5.27
C TRP A 99 30.59 10.00 -5.54
N THR A 100 29.60 9.21 -5.97
CA THR A 100 29.77 7.83 -6.42
C THR A 100 29.30 7.71 -7.87
N SER A 101 30.20 7.31 -8.78
CA SER A 101 29.86 7.05 -10.18
C SER A 101 29.06 5.75 -10.35
N TYR A 102 28.29 5.65 -11.42
CA TYR A 102 27.55 4.44 -11.79
C TYR A 102 27.55 4.24 -13.30
N ASP A 103 27.54 2.97 -13.72
CA ASP A 103 27.17 2.60 -15.10
C ASP A 103 25.64 2.44 -15.23
N LYS A 104 25.00 2.00 -14.14
CA LYS A 104 23.55 1.75 -14.06
C LYS A 104 22.99 2.29 -12.75
N LEU A 105 21.88 3.00 -12.83
CA LEU A 105 21.18 3.56 -11.67
C LEU A 105 19.81 2.91 -11.48
N VAL A 106 19.46 2.59 -10.24
CA VAL A 106 18.11 2.20 -9.85
C VAL A 106 17.61 3.15 -8.77
N ILE A 107 16.48 3.79 -9.05
CA ILE A 107 15.77 4.69 -8.15
C ILE A 107 14.62 3.92 -7.50
N ALA A 108 14.73 3.66 -6.20
CA ALA A 108 13.75 2.94 -5.40
C ALA A 108 13.45 3.72 -4.11
N THR A 109 13.29 5.04 -4.24
CA THR A 109 13.09 6.00 -3.15
C THR A 109 11.77 5.84 -2.40
N GLY A 110 10.85 5.02 -2.93
CA GLY A 110 9.57 4.72 -2.31
C GLY A 110 8.63 5.93 -2.33
N ALA A 111 7.91 6.11 -1.24
CA ALA A 111 6.94 7.19 -1.06
C ALA A 111 7.18 7.91 0.28
N ARG A 112 6.73 9.16 0.40
CA ARG A 112 6.70 9.88 1.69
C ARG A 112 5.26 9.96 2.23
N PRO A 113 5.06 9.85 3.55
CA PRO A 113 3.77 10.10 4.16
C PRO A 113 3.33 11.53 3.87
N VAL A 114 2.05 11.72 3.60
CA VAL A 114 1.49 13.05 3.49
C VAL A 114 1.53 13.68 4.88
N ARG A 115 2.10 14.88 5.00
CA ARG A 115 2.05 15.71 6.21
C ARG A 115 1.61 17.11 5.79
N PRO A 116 0.33 17.47 5.96
CA PRO A 116 -0.14 18.82 5.66
C PRO A 116 0.47 19.82 6.64
N ASP A 117 0.60 21.08 6.21
CA ASP A 117 1.05 22.16 7.07
C ASP A 117 -0.07 22.54 8.04
N LEU A 118 -0.11 21.86 9.20
CA LEU A 118 -1.10 22.06 10.25
C LEU A 118 -0.41 22.46 11.56
N PRO A 119 -0.95 23.45 12.29
CA PRO A 119 -0.44 23.81 13.61
C PRO A 119 -0.37 22.60 14.54
N GLY A 120 0.82 22.35 15.11
CA GLY A 120 1.04 21.27 16.07
C GLY A 120 1.28 19.87 15.47
N ILE A 121 1.38 19.71 14.14
CA ILE A 121 1.58 18.39 13.51
C ILE A 121 2.92 17.71 13.88
N ASP A 122 3.91 18.50 14.28
CA ASP A 122 5.23 18.04 14.73
C ASP A 122 5.34 18.00 16.27
N ALA A 123 4.23 18.18 16.99
CA ALA A 123 4.24 18.12 18.45
C ALA A 123 4.58 16.71 18.97
N PRO A 124 5.28 16.58 20.10
CA PRO A 124 5.49 15.28 20.74
C PRO A 124 4.15 14.57 21.02
N GLY A 125 4.10 13.28 20.68
CA GLY A 125 2.87 12.47 20.74
C GLY A 125 2.14 12.35 19.40
N VAL A 126 2.57 13.07 18.34
CA VAL A 126 2.11 12.86 16.96
C VAL A 126 3.09 11.95 16.23
N HIS A 127 2.58 10.86 15.64
CA HIS A 127 3.37 9.82 15.00
C HIS A 127 2.95 9.60 13.55
N GLY A 128 3.93 9.46 12.66
CA GLY A 128 3.74 8.72 11.41
C GLY A 128 3.98 7.23 11.66
N VAL A 129 3.64 6.37 10.69
CA VAL A 129 3.98 4.95 10.71
C VAL A 129 4.39 4.53 9.29
N GLN A 130 5.70 4.56 9.02
CA GLN A 130 6.24 4.15 7.73
C GLN A 130 7.47 3.24 7.87
N THR A 131 8.30 3.50 8.87
CA THR A 131 9.57 2.80 9.12
C THR A 131 9.52 2.04 10.44
N LEU A 132 10.45 1.11 10.64
CA LEU A 132 10.58 0.43 11.94
C LEU A 132 10.93 1.40 13.08
N ASP A 133 11.65 2.49 12.77
CA ASP A 133 11.95 3.56 13.73
C ASP A 133 10.67 4.29 14.16
N ASP A 134 9.75 4.56 13.23
CA ASP A 134 8.44 5.14 13.55
C ASP A 134 7.62 4.23 14.47
N GLY A 135 7.61 2.92 14.18
CA GLY A 135 6.95 1.92 15.01
C GLY A 135 7.53 1.87 16.42
N GLN A 136 8.85 1.91 16.57
CA GLN A 136 9.52 1.96 17.88
C GLN A 136 9.16 3.25 18.63
N ALA A 137 9.24 4.41 17.98
CA ALA A 137 8.93 5.70 18.59
C ALA A 137 7.47 5.77 19.08
N LEU A 138 6.55 5.15 18.34
CA LEU A 138 5.16 5.00 18.77
C LEU A 138 5.06 4.08 19.98
N LEU A 139 5.67 2.89 19.97
CA LEU A 139 5.68 1.97 21.11
C LEU A 139 6.22 2.62 22.39
N ASP A 140 7.32 3.36 22.29
CA ASP A 140 7.92 4.08 23.42
C ASP A 140 6.99 5.15 23.98
N THR A 141 6.17 5.76 23.13
CA THR A 141 5.15 6.73 23.54
C THR A 141 3.97 6.03 24.19
N LEU A 142 3.49 4.93 23.61
CA LEU A 142 2.39 4.14 24.16
C LEU A 142 2.73 3.59 25.56
N ALA A 143 3.99 3.18 25.79
CA ALA A 143 4.44 2.64 27.08
C ALA A 143 4.46 3.70 28.21
N ARG A 144 4.60 4.99 27.86
CA ARG A 144 4.68 6.10 28.83
C ARG A 144 3.36 6.84 29.00
N THR A 145 2.36 6.56 28.17
CA THR A 145 1.11 7.31 28.13
C THR A 145 0.06 6.70 29.05
N GLY A 146 -0.33 7.42 30.11
CA GLY A 146 -1.31 6.95 31.08
C GLY A 146 -2.78 7.18 30.69
N GLY A 147 -3.07 8.22 29.89
CA GLY A 147 -4.45 8.64 29.57
C GLY A 147 -5.21 7.72 28.61
N ARG A 148 -4.48 6.88 27.85
CA ARG A 148 -5.01 5.84 26.94
C ARG A 148 -6.02 6.32 25.89
N ARG A 149 -5.99 7.59 25.50
CA ARG A 149 -6.79 8.11 24.38
C ARG A 149 -5.91 8.28 23.14
N ALA A 150 -6.29 7.64 22.05
CA ALA A 150 -5.59 7.78 20.78
C ALA A 150 -6.53 8.29 19.68
N VAL A 151 -6.02 9.23 18.88
CA VAL A 151 -6.70 9.66 17.66
C VAL A 151 -5.89 9.19 16.45
N VAL A 152 -6.54 8.49 15.53
CA VAL A 152 -5.99 8.17 14.21
C VAL A 152 -6.56 9.16 13.19
N VAL A 153 -5.68 9.86 12.47
CA VAL A 153 -6.07 10.80 11.42
C VAL A 153 -5.96 10.10 10.06
N GLY A 154 -7.09 9.93 9.39
CA GLY A 154 -7.22 9.22 8.13
C GLY A 154 -7.67 7.76 8.32
N ALA A 155 -8.65 7.34 7.51
CA ALA A 155 -9.22 5.99 7.56
C ALA A 155 -8.90 5.17 6.30
N GLY A 156 -7.67 5.27 5.78
CA GLY A 156 -7.15 4.35 4.76
C GLY A 156 -6.60 3.06 5.38
N TYR A 157 -5.95 2.20 4.59
CA TYR A 157 -5.37 0.93 5.05
C TYR A 157 -4.55 1.09 6.36
N ILE A 158 -3.57 2.00 6.35
CA ILE A 158 -2.72 2.28 7.52
C ILE A 158 -3.54 2.74 8.71
N GLY A 159 -4.48 3.67 8.51
CA GLY A 159 -5.29 4.20 9.61
C GLY A 159 -6.18 3.13 10.25
N VAL A 160 -6.80 2.28 9.43
CA VAL A 160 -7.65 1.18 9.90
C VAL A 160 -6.83 0.14 10.69
N GLU A 161 -5.66 -0.27 10.17
CA GLU A 161 -4.77 -1.22 10.85
C GLU A 161 -4.20 -0.64 12.15
N MET A 162 -3.87 0.66 12.17
CA MET A 162 -3.40 1.33 13.38
C MET A 162 -4.50 1.52 14.42
N ALA A 163 -5.75 1.70 14.01
CA ALA A 163 -6.88 1.75 14.94
C ALA A 163 -7.06 0.39 15.65
N GLU A 164 -6.97 -0.73 14.93
CA GLU A 164 -6.93 -2.07 15.53
C GLU A 164 -5.74 -2.24 16.48
N ALA A 165 -4.54 -1.86 16.05
CA ALA A 165 -3.33 -1.97 16.86
C ALA A 165 -3.46 -1.24 18.21
N LEU A 166 -4.05 -0.05 18.21
CA LEU A 166 -4.26 0.75 19.42
C LEU A 166 -5.35 0.16 20.33
N ILE A 167 -6.43 -0.38 19.76
CA ILE A 167 -7.44 -1.14 20.53
C ILE A 167 -6.81 -2.34 21.23
N ASN A 168 -5.97 -3.10 20.54
CA ASN A 168 -5.29 -4.27 21.11
C ASN A 168 -4.35 -3.90 22.27
N ARG A 169 -3.93 -2.62 22.35
CA ARG A 169 -3.16 -2.06 23.46
C ARG A 169 -4.03 -1.42 24.55
N GLY A 170 -5.35 -1.54 24.44
CA GLY A 170 -6.33 -1.05 25.40
C GLY A 170 -6.48 0.47 25.40
N TYR A 171 -6.31 1.11 24.25
CA TYR A 171 -6.62 2.53 24.06
C TYR A 171 -8.09 2.73 23.67
N GLU A 172 -8.66 3.85 24.11
CA GLU A 172 -9.87 4.42 23.52
C GLU A 172 -9.48 5.08 22.20
N VAL A 173 -10.07 4.63 21.09
CA VAL A 173 -9.66 5.04 19.75
C VAL A 173 -10.76 5.85 19.08
N THR A 174 -10.38 7.04 18.61
CA THR A 174 -11.17 7.86 17.68
C THR A 174 -10.47 7.90 16.33
N VAL A 175 -11.19 7.66 15.24
CA VAL A 175 -10.69 7.80 13.88
C VAL A 175 -11.33 9.03 13.25
N VAL A 176 -10.52 10.03 12.92
CA VAL A 176 -10.96 11.25 12.23
C VAL A 176 -10.64 11.12 10.75
N ASN A 177 -11.68 11.19 9.92
CA ASN A 177 -11.61 10.94 8.49
C ASN A 177 -12.28 12.09 7.72
N ARG A 178 -11.55 12.65 6.75
CA ARG A 178 -12.08 13.71 5.87
C ARG A 178 -13.17 13.20 4.93
N GLY A 179 -13.17 11.92 4.59
CA GLY A 179 -14.16 11.34 3.70
C GLY A 179 -15.44 10.96 4.43
N ARG A 180 -16.53 10.83 3.68
CA ARG A 180 -17.84 10.34 4.17
C ARG A 180 -17.83 8.92 4.70
N GLU A 181 -16.92 8.10 4.18
CA GLU A 181 -16.77 6.70 4.53
C GLU A 181 -15.27 6.38 4.68
N PRO A 182 -14.89 5.43 5.55
CA PRO A 182 -13.54 4.91 5.60
C PRO A 182 -13.22 4.14 4.33
N MET A 183 -11.94 3.82 4.15
CA MET A 183 -11.46 3.02 3.03
C MET A 183 -11.88 3.61 1.69
N ALA A 184 -11.48 4.86 1.43
CA ALA A 184 -11.82 5.59 0.20
C ALA A 184 -11.46 4.85 -1.10
N THR A 185 -10.65 3.78 -1.03
CA THR A 185 -10.35 2.76 -2.06
C THR A 185 -11.50 1.83 -2.41
N LEU A 186 -12.62 1.90 -1.69
CA LEU A 186 -13.89 1.24 -1.98
C LEU A 186 -14.92 2.26 -2.49
N ASP A 187 -16.05 1.77 -2.98
CA ASP A 187 -17.23 2.61 -3.18
C ASP A 187 -17.93 2.91 -1.84
N PRO A 188 -18.69 4.02 -1.73
CA PRO A 188 -19.29 4.44 -0.46
C PRO A 188 -20.23 3.43 0.19
N ASP A 189 -20.94 2.62 -0.59
CA ASP A 189 -21.78 1.54 -0.07
C ASP A 189 -20.97 0.45 0.62
N MET A 190 -19.80 0.11 0.09
CA MET A 190 -18.89 -0.86 0.71
C MET A 190 -18.10 -0.25 1.87
N GLY A 191 -17.70 1.02 1.78
CA GLY A 191 -17.04 1.75 2.87
C GLY A 191 -17.91 1.88 4.12
N ARG A 192 -19.23 2.03 3.94
CA ARG A 192 -20.19 2.03 5.04
C ARG A 192 -20.21 0.74 5.86
N LEU A 193 -20.06 -0.42 5.20
CA LEU A 193 -19.94 -1.71 5.90
C LEU A 193 -18.70 -1.74 6.81
N VAL A 194 -17.60 -1.12 6.34
CA VAL A 194 -16.38 -0.98 7.14
C VAL A 194 -16.61 -0.05 8.33
N ARG A 195 -17.24 1.11 8.11
CA ARG A 195 -17.57 2.05 9.19
C ARG A 195 -18.43 1.39 10.27
N GLU A 196 -19.51 0.73 9.88
CA GLU A 196 -20.42 0.05 10.80
C GLU A 196 -19.70 -1.01 11.63
N ALA A 197 -18.82 -1.79 10.99
CA ALA A 197 -17.99 -2.77 11.69
C ALA A 197 -17.00 -2.11 12.66
N MET A 198 -16.31 -1.04 12.25
CA MET A 198 -15.37 -0.31 13.12
C MET A 198 -16.09 0.30 14.34
N THR A 199 -17.26 0.92 14.14
CA THR A 199 -18.08 1.42 15.25
C THR A 199 -18.54 0.30 16.18
N GLY A 200 -18.92 -0.86 15.62
CA GLY A 200 -19.27 -2.05 16.40
C GLY A 200 -18.11 -2.63 17.24
N LEU A 201 -16.86 -2.35 16.86
CA LEU A 201 -15.64 -2.71 17.62
C LEU A 201 -15.30 -1.69 18.72
N GLY A 202 -16.11 -0.64 18.90
CA GLY A 202 -15.88 0.41 19.90
C GLY A 202 -15.00 1.55 19.41
N ILE A 203 -14.70 1.63 18.11
CA ILE A 203 -14.00 2.78 17.52
C ILE A 203 -14.99 3.93 17.34
N THR A 204 -14.64 5.11 17.86
CA THR A 204 -15.39 6.33 17.56
C THR A 204 -15.02 6.81 16.16
N MET A 205 -15.95 6.69 15.21
CA MET A 205 -15.76 7.17 13.83
C MET A 205 -16.23 8.61 13.70
N VAL A 206 -15.36 9.49 13.22
CA VAL A 206 -15.63 10.89 12.92
C VAL A 206 -15.35 11.11 11.43
N ASP A 207 -16.37 10.89 10.61
CA ASP A 207 -16.32 11.05 9.16
C ASP A 207 -16.73 12.46 8.72
N ASP A 208 -16.50 12.79 7.44
CA ASP A 208 -16.74 14.12 6.85
C ASP A 208 -16.07 15.27 7.64
N ALA A 209 -14.94 14.98 8.31
CA ALA A 209 -14.27 15.91 9.21
C ALA A 209 -12.81 16.13 8.81
N GLU A 210 -12.48 17.37 8.44
CA GLU A 210 -11.12 17.78 8.13
C GLU A 210 -10.40 18.26 9.40
N VAL A 211 -9.19 17.75 9.63
CA VAL A 211 -8.33 18.21 10.73
C VAL A 211 -7.74 19.56 10.39
N THR A 212 -7.91 20.53 11.28
CA THR A 212 -7.46 21.92 11.12
C THR A 212 -6.27 22.26 12.01
N ALA A 213 -6.10 21.59 13.14
CA ALA A 213 -4.97 21.76 14.05
C ALA A 213 -4.79 20.55 14.98
N LEU A 214 -3.62 20.46 15.61
CA LEU A 214 -3.33 19.51 16.68
C LEU A 214 -2.93 20.31 17.94
N PRO A 215 -3.90 20.80 18.73
CA PRO A 215 -3.62 21.62 19.91
C PRO A 215 -2.66 20.93 20.88
N THR A 216 -1.76 21.71 21.48
CA THR A 216 -0.78 21.24 22.45
C THR A 216 -1.13 21.65 23.89
N GLY A 217 -0.69 20.84 24.86
CA GLY A 217 -0.72 21.16 26.28
C GLY A 217 0.39 22.14 26.69
N ALA A 218 0.44 22.47 27.98
CA ALA A 218 1.47 23.36 28.55
C ALA A 218 2.89 22.76 28.47
N ASP A 219 3.00 21.44 28.36
CA ASP A 219 4.25 20.68 28.17
C ASP A 219 4.66 20.58 26.68
N GLY A 220 3.89 21.20 25.77
CA GLY A 220 4.12 21.19 24.33
C GLY A 220 3.69 19.89 23.63
N ARG A 221 3.19 18.88 24.35
CA ARG A 221 2.70 17.63 23.76
C ARG A 221 1.32 17.83 23.15
N VAL A 222 0.96 17.00 22.17
CA VAL A 222 -0.42 16.99 21.65
C VAL A 222 -1.40 16.66 22.78
N ARG A 223 -2.52 17.40 22.83
CA ARG A 223 -3.63 17.15 23.77
C ARG A 223 -4.95 16.80 23.07
N ALA A 224 -5.07 17.12 21.79
CA ALA A 224 -6.28 16.93 21.01
C ALA A 224 -5.99 16.97 19.50
N VAL A 225 -6.97 16.52 18.73
CA VAL A 225 -7.09 16.79 17.29
C VAL A 225 -8.31 17.69 17.09
N ALA A 226 -8.14 18.83 16.42
CA ALA A 226 -9.20 19.79 16.17
C ALA A 226 -9.71 19.68 14.73
N THR A 227 -11.03 19.80 14.57
CA THR A 227 -11.71 19.99 13.29
C THR A 227 -12.41 21.36 13.30
N ALA A 228 -13.18 21.67 12.26
CA ALA A 228 -14.02 22.87 12.27
C ALA A 228 -15.10 22.84 13.37
N ASP A 229 -15.58 21.65 13.72
CA ASP A 229 -16.78 21.47 14.55
C ASP A 229 -16.47 21.06 15.99
N ALA A 230 -15.32 20.41 16.24
CA ALA A 230 -15.02 19.84 17.55
C ALA A 230 -13.50 19.66 17.81
N GLU A 231 -13.15 19.46 19.08
CA GLU A 231 -11.85 18.94 19.49
C GLU A 231 -12.01 17.52 20.07
N TYR A 232 -11.14 16.61 19.65
CA TYR A 232 -11.09 15.22 20.10
C TYR A 232 -9.87 15.03 20.99
N PRO A 233 -10.02 14.81 22.31
CA PRO A 233 -8.89 14.63 23.22
C PRO A 233 -8.00 13.46 22.80
N ALA A 234 -6.69 13.68 22.79
CA ALA A 234 -5.71 12.70 22.33
C ALA A 234 -4.45 12.81 23.17
N ASP A 235 -3.99 11.68 23.71
CA ASP A 235 -2.67 11.57 24.33
C ASP A 235 -1.63 11.07 23.32
N VAL A 236 -2.09 10.37 22.28
CA VAL A 236 -1.32 9.90 21.13
C VAL A 236 -2.11 10.16 19.85
N VAL A 237 -1.43 10.66 18.82
CA VAL A 237 -2.01 10.85 17.48
C VAL A 237 -1.22 10.03 16.46
N VAL A 238 -1.90 9.28 15.61
CA VAL A 238 -1.29 8.52 14.51
C VAL A 238 -1.80 9.04 13.17
N LEU A 239 -0.88 9.40 12.27
CA LEU A 239 -1.19 9.92 10.94
C LEU A 239 -1.24 8.78 9.90
N GLY A 240 -2.45 8.46 9.45
CA GLY A 240 -2.77 7.47 8.42
C GLY A 240 -3.35 8.09 7.14
N ILE A 241 -2.87 9.28 6.76
CA ILE A 241 -3.45 10.12 5.67
C ILE A 241 -2.89 9.84 4.27
N GLY A 242 -2.25 8.69 4.08
CA GLY A 242 -1.72 8.25 2.79
C GLY A 242 -0.30 8.76 2.51
N VAL A 243 0.18 8.44 1.30
CA VAL A 243 1.56 8.71 0.87
C VAL A 243 1.58 9.34 -0.53
N ARG A 244 2.68 9.97 -0.89
CA ARG A 244 2.98 10.48 -2.25
C ARG A 244 4.32 9.92 -2.73
N PRO A 245 4.53 9.73 -4.04
CA PRO A 245 5.83 9.28 -4.56
C PRO A 245 6.98 10.14 -4.03
N GLU A 246 8.08 9.53 -3.60
CA GLU A 246 9.27 10.30 -3.27
C GLU A 246 10.05 10.65 -4.53
N ASN A 247 9.72 11.82 -5.09
CA ASN A 247 10.20 12.24 -6.40
C ASN A 247 11.22 13.38 -6.36
N THR A 248 11.65 13.85 -5.18
CA THR A 248 12.53 15.03 -5.05
C THR A 248 13.78 14.90 -5.91
N LEU A 249 14.56 13.81 -5.72
CA LEU A 249 15.77 13.55 -6.51
C LEU A 249 15.50 13.45 -8.01
N ALA A 250 14.40 12.80 -8.38
CA ALA A 250 14.03 12.60 -9.78
C ALA A 250 13.66 13.91 -10.47
N ARG A 251 12.84 14.74 -9.79
CA ARG A 251 12.43 16.05 -10.27
C ARG A 251 13.63 16.97 -10.44
N ASP A 252 14.48 17.03 -9.42
CA ASP A 252 15.63 17.93 -9.40
C ASP A 252 16.69 17.51 -10.45
N ALA A 253 16.75 16.22 -10.77
CA ALA A 253 17.55 15.67 -11.88
C ALA A 253 16.87 15.74 -13.26
N GLY A 254 15.68 16.34 -13.38
CA GLY A 254 14.96 16.49 -14.64
C GLY A 254 14.39 15.21 -15.24
N LEU A 255 14.21 14.15 -14.44
CA LEU A 255 13.61 12.89 -14.89
C LEU A 255 12.08 13.02 -15.08
N PRO A 256 11.49 12.30 -16.05
CA PRO A 256 10.07 12.46 -16.37
C PRO A 256 9.17 11.94 -15.26
N LEU A 257 8.25 12.80 -14.83
CA LEU A 257 7.19 12.50 -13.86
C LEU A 257 5.82 12.53 -14.54
N GLY A 258 4.90 11.69 -14.07
CA GLY A 258 3.51 11.67 -14.53
C GLY A 258 2.60 12.59 -13.72
N ASP A 259 1.32 12.55 -14.04
CA ASP A 259 0.29 13.41 -13.45
C ASP A 259 0.03 13.10 -11.96
N HIS A 260 0.43 11.91 -11.49
CA HIS A 260 0.38 11.52 -10.09
C HIS A 260 1.72 11.75 -9.36
N GLY A 261 2.69 12.38 -10.03
CA GLY A 261 3.98 12.75 -9.48
C GLY A 261 4.99 11.60 -9.38
N GLY A 262 4.66 10.41 -9.88
CA GLY A 262 5.61 9.29 -9.90
C GLY A 262 6.48 9.32 -11.16
N LEU A 263 7.65 8.70 -11.07
CA LEU A 263 8.54 8.49 -12.22
C LEU A 263 7.82 7.69 -13.32
N LEU A 264 7.98 8.16 -14.57
CA LEU A 264 7.46 7.47 -15.74
C LEU A 264 8.46 6.44 -16.25
N THR A 265 8.02 5.19 -16.32
CA THR A 265 8.83 4.08 -16.83
C THR A 265 8.21 3.42 -18.05
N ASP A 266 9.01 2.62 -18.77
CA ASP A 266 8.54 1.67 -19.77
C ASP A 266 8.21 0.29 -19.13
N ARG A 267 7.84 -0.70 -19.94
CA ARG A 267 7.52 -2.06 -19.46
C ARG A 267 8.73 -2.78 -18.86
N SER A 268 9.96 -2.38 -19.17
CA SER A 268 11.18 -2.91 -18.57
C SER A 268 11.55 -2.20 -17.26
N LEU A 269 10.69 -1.25 -16.81
CA LEU A 269 10.89 -0.37 -15.68
C LEU A 269 12.07 0.60 -15.83
N ARG A 270 12.52 0.81 -17.07
CA ARG A 270 13.50 1.83 -17.41
C ARG A 270 12.81 3.19 -17.40
N VAL A 271 13.43 4.19 -16.80
CA VAL A 271 12.92 5.57 -16.80
C VAL A 271 12.86 6.06 -18.24
N ARG A 272 11.73 6.65 -18.65
CA ARG A 272 11.54 7.05 -20.05
C ARG A 272 12.62 8.05 -20.48
N GLY A 273 13.16 7.86 -21.67
CA GLY A 273 14.23 8.71 -22.21
C GLY A 273 15.61 8.47 -21.60
N GLN A 274 15.77 7.49 -20.71
CA GLN A 274 17.05 7.10 -20.13
C GLN A 274 17.41 5.69 -20.58
N GLU A 275 18.69 5.40 -20.84
CA GLU A 275 19.13 4.04 -21.22
C GLU A 275 19.49 3.17 -20.00
N ASN A 276 20.16 3.78 -19.03
CA ASN A 276 20.79 3.09 -17.89
C ASN A 276 20.19 3.48 -16.53
N VAL A 277 18.98 4.05 -16.51
CA VAL A 277 18.27 4.44 -15.29
C VAL A 277 16.96 3.67 -15.20
N TRP A 278 16.76 2.93 -14.12
CA TRP A 278 15.52 2.22 -13.80
C TRP A 278 14.87 2.82 -12.55
N ALA A 279 13.55 2.65 -12.44
CA ALA A 279 12.81 3.03 -11.25
C ALA A 279 11.73 2.02 -10.88
N GLY A 280 11.50 1.82 -9.59
CA GLY A 280 10.55 0.81 -9.11
C GLY A 280 10.03 1.08 -7.69
N GLY A 281 9.05 0.28 -7.26
CA GLY A 281 8.33 0.51 -6.01
C GLY A 281 7.43 1.75 -6.04
N ASP A 282 7.27 2.38 -4.88
CA ASP A 282 6.24 3.40 -4.69
C ASP A 282 6.60 4.78 -5.25
N CYS A 283 7.79 4.91 -5.86
CA CYS A 283 8.25 6.13 -6.52
C CYS A 283 7.82 6.25 -8.00
N VAL A 284 7.21 5.20 -8.57
CA VAL A 284 6.77 5.17 -9.98
C VAL A 284 5.26 5.22 -10.13
N GLU A 285 4.81 5.63 -11.31
CA GLU A 285 3.45 5.33 -11.77
C GLU A 285 3.39 3.98 -12.47
N VAL A 286 2.30 3.26 -12.27
CA VAL A 286 2.07 1.93 -12.85
C VAL A 286 0.88 1.97 -13.81
N LEU A 287 0.96 1.19 -14.89
CA LEU A 287 -0.17 0.99 -15.79
C LEU A 287 -1.25 0.19 -15.07
N ASP A 288 -2.43 0.77 -14.92
CA ASP A 288 -3.63 0.05 -14.54
C ASP A 288 -4.20 -0.68 -15.76
N LEU A 289 -4.15 -2.00 -15.73
CA LEU A 289 -4.57 -2.86 -16.83
C LEU A 289 -6.07 -2.75 -17.15
N VAL A 290 -6.89 -2.32 -16.19
CA VAL A 290 -8.34 -2.22 -16.42
C VAL A 290 -8.71 -0.92 -17.12
N SER A 291 -8.18 0.21 -16.63
CA SER A 291 -8.46 1.54 -17.20
C SER A 291 -7.55 1.94 -18.37
N GLY A 292 -6.39 1.30 -18.51
CA GLY A 292 -5.36 1.67 -19.47
C GLY A 292 -4.61 2.96 -19.13
N GLN A 293 -4.83 3.53 -17.93
CA GLN A 293 -4.20 4.77 -17.48
C GLN A 293 -3.04 4.48 -16.52
N LEU A 294 -2.07 5.39 -16.47
CA LEU A 294 -1.05 5.38 -15.42
C LEU A 294 -1.66 5.86 -14.11
N ARG A 295 -1.31 5.21 -13.00
CA ARG A 295 -1.76 5.55 -11.65
C ARG A 295 -0.64 5.37 -10.64
N HIS A 296 -0.70 6.12 -9.54
CA HIS A 296 0.09 5.81 -8.34
C HIS A 296 -0.65 4.78 -7.47
N ILE A 297 -0.11 3.58 -7.37
CA ILE A 297 -0.67 2.49 -6.53
C ILE A 297 0.46 1.90 -5.68
N PRO A 298 0.77 2.52 -4.52
CA PRO A 298 1.90 2.15 -3.67
C PRO A 298 1.58 0.89 -2.88
N LEU A 299 2.12 -0.25 -3.31
CA LEU A 299 1.90 -1.55 -2.67
C LEU A 299 3.20 -2.35 -2.70
N GLY A 300 3.58 -2.93 -1.55
CA GLY A 300 4.81 -3.72 -1.42
C GLY A 300 4.90 -4.91 -2.37
N THR A 301 3.75 -5.46 -2.80
CA THR A 301 3.69 -6.52 -3.82
C THR A 301 4.16 -6.04 -5.19
N HIS A 302 3.88 -4.78 -5.56
CA HIS A 302 4.38 -4.17 -6.78
C HIS A 302 5.88 -3.91 -6.66
N ALA A 303 6.32 -3.33 -5.53
CA ALA A 303 7.72 -3.02 -5.29
C ALA A 303 8.65 -4.23 -5.45
N ASN A 304 8.28 -5.39 -4.87
CA ASN A 304 9.08 -6.60 -4.99
C ASN A 304 9.15 -7.13 -6.43
N LYS A 305 8.01 -7.14 -7.15
CA LYS A 305 7.95 -7.54 -8.56
C LYS A 305 8.75 -6.58 -9.44
N HIS A 306 8.65 -5.27 -9.19
CA HIS A 306 9.44 -4.26 -9.88
C HIS A 306 10.93 -4.52 -9.69
N GLY A 307 11.36 -4.77 -8.45
CA GLY A 307 12.75 -5.10 -8.15
C GLY A 307 13.24 -6.30 -8.95
N GLN A 308 12.47 -7.39 -9.04
CA GLN A 308 12.85 -8.57 -9.81
C GLN A 308 13.03 -8.27 -11.31
N ILE A 309 12.14 -7.46 -11.89
CA ILE A 309 12.25 -7.06 -13.31
C ILE A 309 13.48 -6.17 -13.51
N ILE A 310 13.67 -5.16 -12.67
CA ILE A 310 14.80 -4.23 -12.74
C ILE A 310 16.12 -4.98 -12.58
N GLY A 311 16.24 -5.85 -11.57
CA GLY A 311 17.45 -6.62 -11.33
C GLY A 311 17.80 -7.55 -12.48
N THR A 312 16.80 -8.16 -13.14
CA THR A 312 17.02 -8.97 -14.34
C THR A 312 17.59 -8.11 -15.49
N ASN A 313 17.00 -6.93 -15.73
CA ASN A 313 17.42 -6.02 -16.80
C ASN A 313 18.80 -5.40 -16.52
N ALA A 314 19.04 -4.95 -15.29
CA ALA A 314 20.34 -4.42 -14.86
C ALA A 314 21.43 -5.49 -14.87
N GLY A 315 21.06 -6.76 -14.62
CA GLY A 315 21.94 -7.93 -14.74
C GLY A 315 22.23 -8.37 -16.18
N GLY A 316 21.67 -7.70 -17.21
CA GLY A 316 21.91 -8.02 -18.62
C GLY A 316 20.91 -9.03 -19.22
N GLY A 317 19.89 -9.43 -18.47
CA GLY A 317 18.74 -10.17 -19.01
C GLY A 317 17.68 -9.24 -19.63
N TYR A 318 16.53 -9.82 -19.96
CA TYR A 318 15.37 -9.10 -20.43
C TYR A 318 14.11 -9.57 -19.69
N ALA A 319 13.42 -8.64 -19.04
CA ALA A 319 12.16 -8.88 -18.34
C ALA A 319 11.25 -7.66 -18.41
N THR A 320 9.94 -7.89 -18.38
CA THR A 320 8.93 -6.84 -18.43
C THR A 320 7.85 -7.00 -17.36
N PHE A 321 7.31 -5.88 -16.89
CA PHE A 321 6.15 -5.80 -16.02
C PHE A 321 4.93 -5.32 -16.81
N PRO A 322 3.82 -6.09 -16.87
CA PRO A 322 2.69 -5.74 -17.73
C PRO A 322 1.85 -4.58 -17.19
N GLY A 323 1.84 -4.37 -15.88
CA GLY A 323 0.93 -3.46 -15.18
C GLY A 323 0.27 -4.15 -13.99
N VAL A 324 -0.74 -3.49 -13.42
CA VAL A 324 -1.44 -3.96 -12.21
C VAL A 324 -2.94 -3.83 -12.36
N VAL A 325 -3.69 -4.58 -11.55
CA VAL A 325 -5.14 -4.40 -11.37
C VAL A 325 -5.47 -3.79 -10.01
N GLY A 326 -4.47 -3.35 -9.25
CA GLY A 326 -4.66 -2.66 -7.97
C GLY A 326 -5.31 -3.53 -6.88
N THR A 327 -4.98 -4.82 -6.83
CA THR A 327 -5.47 -5.70 -5.76
C THR A 327 -4.88 -5.30 -4.41
N ALA A 328 -5.74 -5.14 -3.41
CA ALA A 328 -5.34 -4.85 -2.04
C ALA A 328 -6.30 -5.52 -1.05
N VAL A 329 -5.74 -5.96 0.08
CA VAL A 329 -6.45 -6.59 1.20
C VAL A 329 -5.95 -5.93 2.48
N SER A 330 -6.84 -5.73 3.44
CA SER A 330 -6.53 -5.27 4.78
C SER A 330 -7.55 -5.87 5.75
N LYS A 331 -7.32 -5.71 7.06
CA LYS A 331 -8.22 -6.19 8.10
C LYS A 331 -8.41 -5.14 9.18
N VAL A 332 -9.54 -5.21 9.88
CA VAL A 332 -9.72 -4.58 11.19
C VAL A 332 -10.39 -5.57 12.11
N CYS A 333 -9.63 -6.06 13.09
CA CYS A 333 -10.00 -7.18 13.94
C CYS A 333 -10.39 -8.40 13.10
N ASP A 334 -11.67 -8.80 13.14
CA ASP A 334 -12.23 -9.93 12.40
C ASP A 334 -12.82 -9.55 11.03
N LEU A 335 -12.85 -8.25 10.67
CA LEU A 335 -13.29 -7.79 9.35
C LEU A 335 -12.16 -7.92 8.34
N GLU A 336 -12.42 -8.59 7.24
CA GLU A 336 -11.57 -8.64 6.07
C GLU A 336 -12.13 -7.70 4.99
N ILE A 337 -11.26 -6.85 4.44
CA ILE A 337 -11.58 -5.85 3.43
C ILE A 337 -10.69 -6.11 2.23
N ALA A 338 -11.29 -6.30 1.05
CA ALA A 338 -10.54 -6.55 -0.17
C ALA A 338 -11.12 -5.84 -1.37
N ARG A 339 -10.24 -5.48 -2.32
CA ARG A 339 -10.65 -4.91 -3.60
C ARG A 339 -9.64 -5.20 -4.70
N THR A 340 -10.13 -5.17 -5.93
CA THR A 340 -9.31 -5.22 -7.16
C THR A 340 -10.07 -4.56 -8.31
N GLY A 341 -9.35 -4.01 -9.28
CA GLY A 341 -9.88 -3.27 -10.41
C GLY A 341 -10.38 -1.85 -10.06
N LEU A 342 -11.41 -1.42 -10.77
CA LEU A 342 -11.98 -0.07 -10.70
C LEU A 342 -13.12 0.01 -9.68
N ARG A 343 -13.22 1.17 -9.02
CA ARG A 343 -14.46 1.65 -8.38
C ARG A 343 -15.40 2.27 -9.42
N GLU A 344 -16.65 2.52 -9.04
CA GLU A 344 -17.62 3.17 -9.93
C GLU A 344 -17.12 4.54 -10.41
N LYS A 345 -16.61 5.36 -9.48
CA LYS A 345 -16.03 6.67 -9.82
C LYS A 345 -14.80 6.58 -10.74
N ASP A 346 -14.03 5.50 -10.64
CA ASP A 346 -12.86 5.30 -11.51
C ASP A 346 -13.31 4.94 -12.92
N ALA A 347 -14.28 4.03 -13.05
CA ALA A 347 -14.85 3.64 -14.33
C ALA A 347 -15.50 4.84 -15.06
N HIS A 348 -16.28 5.66 -14.34
CA HIS A 348 -16.84 6.89 -14.90
C HIS A 348 -15.77 7.86 -15.40
N ARG A 349 -14.71 8.08 -14.61
CA ARG A 349 -13.61 8.99 -14.96
C ARG A 349 -12.90 8.62 -16.26
N VAL A 350 -12.84 7.33 -16.60
CA VAL A 350 -12.24 6.85 -17.85
C VAL A 350 -13.27 6.57 -18.95
N GLY A 351 -14.50 7.08 -18.79
CA GLY A 351 -15.54 7.01 -19.82
C GLY A 351 -16.18 5.64 -20.00
N LEU A 352 -16.00 4.71 -19.06
CA LEU A 352 -16.60 3.39 -19.12
C LEU A 352 -18.06 3.43 -18.64
N ARG A 353 -18.94 2.79 -19.40
CA ARG A 353 -20.31 2.49 -18.99
C ARG A 353 -20.33 1.10 -18.39
N PHE A 354 -20.98 0.93 -17.24
CA PHE A 354 -20.95 -0.32 -16.50
C PHE A 354 -22.27 -0.61 -15.79
N GLU A 355 -22.46 -1.87 -15.44
CA GLU A 355 -23.43 -2.34 -14.46
C GLU A 355 -22.69 -2.68 -13.16
N ALA A 356 -23.26 -2.29 -12.03
CA ALA A 356 -22.77 -2.66 -10.71
C ALA A 356 -23.80 -3.57 -10.03
N VAL A 357 -23.32 -4.68 -9.46
CA VAL A 357 -24.16 -5.60 -8.68
C VAL A 357 -23.54 -5.85 -7.33
N THR A 358 -24.40 -5.95 -6.31
CA THR A 358 -24.01 -6.33 -4.95
C THR A 358 -24.77 -7.58 -4.54
N ILE A 359 -24.09 -8.54 -3.93
CA ILE A 359 -24.66 -9.77 -3.36
C ILE A 359 -24.15 -9.97 -1.94
N GLU A 360 -24.96 -10.63 -1.13
CA GLU A 360 -24.55 -11.19 0.14
C GLU A 360 -24.34 -12.70 -0.01
N SER A 361 -23.33 -13.22 0.68
CA SER A 361 -23.02 -14.66 0.69
C SER A 361 -22.29 -15.04 1.97
N THR A 362 -21.83 -16.29 2.05
CA THR A 362 -21.13 -16.84 3.21
C THR A 362 -19.75 -17.38 2.83
N SER A 363 -18.83 -17.38 3.79
CA SER A 363 -17.46 -17.85 3.59
C SER A 363 -17.32 -19.36 3.47
N ARG A 364 -18.36 -20.10 3.82
CA ARG A 364 -18.47 -21.56 3.81
C ARG A 364 -19.91 -21.94 3.43
N ALA A 365 -20.20 -23.22 3.19
CA ALA A 365 -21.60 -23.64 3.03
C ALA A 365 -22.42 -23.26 4.28
N GLY A 366 -23.64 -22.76 4.10
CA GLY A 366 -24.42 -22.17 5.20
C GLY A 366 -24.76 -23.12 6.36
N TYR A 367 -24.76 -24.44 6.10
CA TYR A 367 -24.96 -25.46 7.14
C TYR A 367 -23.65 -25.85 7.86
N TYR A 368 -22.49 -25.41 7.36
CA TYR A 368 -21.19 -25.75 7.93
C TYR A 368 -20.86 -24.81 9.10
N PRO A 369 -20.23 -25.29 10.19
CA PRO A 369 -19.89 -24.45 11.34
C PRO A 369 -19.09 -23.21 10.97
N ASN A 370 -19.32 -22.11 11.71
CA ASN A 370 -18.60 -20.84 11.56
C ASN A 370 -18.67 -20.26 10.13
N ALA A 371 -19.76 -20.51 9.40
CA ALA A 371 -20.03 -19.81 8.16
C ALA A 371 -20.27 -18.32 8.47
N ALA A 372 -19.43 -17.46 7.91
CA ALA A 372 -19.46 -16.03 8.21
C ALA A 372 -19.94 -15.23 6.98
N PRO A 373 -20.71 -14.14 7.18
CA PRO A 373 -21.25 -13.37 6.07
C PRO A 373 -20.18 -12.54 5.37
N MET A 374 -20.41 -12.28 4.09
CA MET A 374 -19.68 -11.29 3.31
C MET A 374 -20.56 -10.64 2.25
N THR A 375 -20.21 -9.41 1.89
CA THR A 375 -20.79 -8.67 0.78
C THR A 375 -19.77 -8.61 -0.35
N VAL A 376 -20.21 -8.96 -1.56
CA VAL A 376 -19.41 -8.84 -2.79
C VAL A 376 -20.08 -7.85 -3.72
N LYS A 377 -19.34 -6.82 -4.13
CA LYS A 377 -19.72 -5.89 -5.18
C LYS A 377 -18.88 -6.13 -6.41
N MET A 378 -19.51 -6.13 -7.59
CA MET A 378 -18.85 -6.40 -8.87
C MET A 378 -19.32 -5.39 -9.93
N LEU A 379 -18.36 -4.88 -10.70
CA LEU A 379 -18.59 -3.98 -11.84
C LEU A 379 -18.29 -4.71 -13.15
N ALA A 380 -19.19 -4.59 -14.12
CA ALA A 380 -19.06 -5.17 -15.45
C ALA A 380 -19.34 -4.14 -16.54
N GLU A 381 -18.51 -4.11 -17.57
CA GLU A 381 -18.65 -3.19 -18.70
C GLU A 381 -19.91 -3.49 -19.52
N LEU A 382 -20.71 -2.45 -19.78
CA LEU A 382 -21.91 -2.56 -20.61
C LEU A 382 -21.57 -2.93 -22.06
N GLY A 383 -22.32 -3.86 -22.63
CA GLY A 383 -22.13 -4.37 -24.00
C GLY A 383 -21.18 -5.57 -24.06
N THR A 384 -19.94 -5.42 -23.60
CA THR A 384 -18.90 -6.46 -23.66
C THR A 384 -19.00 -7.49 -22.52
N GLY A 385 -19.50 -7.06 -21.35
CA GLY A 385 -19.49 -7.86 -20.13
C GLY A 385 -18.10 -8.02 -19.50
N ARG A 386 -17.08 -7.28 -19.95
CA ARG A 386 -15.72 -7.31 -19.37
C ARG A 386 -15.79 -6.98 -17.87
N LEU A 387 -15.11 -7.77 -17.04
CA LEU A 387 -14.99 -7.48 -15.61
C LEU A 387 -14.17 -6.19 -15.42
N LEU A 388 -14.66 -5.27 -14.59
CA LEU A 388 -14.00 -3.99 -14.32
C LEU A 388 -13.49 -3.86 -12.90
N GLY A 389 -14.15 -4.46 -11.93
CA GLY A 389 -13.71 -4.38 -10.54
C GLY A 389 -14.54 -5.23 -9.61
N VAL A 390 -13.94 -5.61 -8.48
CA VAL A 390 -14.58 -6.36 -7.41
C VAL A 390 -14.16 -5.79 -6.06
N GLN A 391 -15.11 -5.67 -5.15
CA GLN A 391 -14.91 -5.26 -3.76
C GLN A 391 -15.58 -6.29 -2.85
N ILE A 392 -14.91 -6.66 -1.76
CA ILE A 392 -15.40 -7.66 -0.81
C ILE A 392 -15.20 -7.10 0.60
N VAL A 393 -16.27 -7.09 1.40
CA VAL A 393 -16.21 -6.78 2.83
C VAL A 393 -16.92 -7.90 3.57
N GLY A 394 -16.25 -8.54 4.51
CA GLY A 394 -16.80 -9.68 5.24
C GLY A 394 -15.90 -10.12 6.37
N ARG A 395 -16.14 -11.32 6.90
CA ARG A 395 -15.30 -11.94 7.94
C ARG A 395 -14.37 -12.99 7.36
N GLU A 396 -13.84 -13.87 8.21
CA GLU A 396 -12.90 -14.95 7.88
C GLU A 396 -13.13 -15.56 6.49
N GLY A 397 -12.13 -15.41 5.61
CA GLY A 397 -12.10 -15.97 4.27
C GLY A 397 -12.70 -15.08 3.17
N ALA A 398 -13.25 -13.91 3.49
CA ALA A 398 -13.77 -12.96 2.50
C ALA A 398 -12.65 -12.29 1.70
N GLY A 399 -11.60 -11.82 2.36
CA GLY A 399 -10.53 -11.01 1.78
C GLY A 399 -9.74 -11.75 0.71
N LYS A 400 -9.35 -13.01 0.97
CA LYS A 400 -8.54 -13.79 0.02
C LYS A 400 -9.27 -14.18 -1.27
N ARG A 401 -10.61 -14.19 -1.27
CA ARG A 401 -11.43 -14.47 -2.46
C ARG A 401 -11.25 -13.46 -3.58
N VAL A 402 -10.78 -12.24 -3.26
CA VAL A 402 -10.50 -11.19 -4.25
C VAL A 402 -9.50 -11.64 -5.32
N ASP A 403 -8.65 -12.63 -5.01
CA ASP A 403 -7.64 -13.11 -5.95
C ASP A 403 -8.25 -13.79 -7.18
N ILE A 404 -9.43 -14.40 -7.06
CA ILE A 404 -10.18 -14.93 -8.21
C ILE A 404 -10.46 -13.78 -9.20
N ALA A 405 -10.95 -12.66 -8.68
CA ALA A 405 -11.23 -11.46 -9.49
C ALA A 405 -9.94 -10.81 -10.01
N ALA A 406 -8.86 -10.82 -9.23
CA ALA A 406 -7.58 -10.26 -9.64
C ALA A 406 -6.98 -11.00 -10.86
N VAL A 407 -7.04 -12.34 -10.83
CA VAL A 407 -6.64 -13.17 -11.97
C VAL A 407 -7.55 -12.91 -13.17
N ALA A 408 -8.87 -12.89 -12.96
CA ALA A 408 -9.84 -12.65 -14.02
C ALA A 408 -9.65 -11.28 -14.70
N LEU A 409 -9.40 -10.22 -13.92
CA LEU A 409 -9.10 -8.88 -14.44
C LEU A 409 -7.79 -8.86 -15.22
N THR A 410 -6.75 -9.52 -14.71
CA THR A 410 -5.45 -9.59 -15.38
C THR A 410 -5.55 -10.34 -16.71
N ALA A 411 -6.40 -11.35 -16.78
CA ALA A 411 -6.69 -12.12 -17.99
C ALA A 411 -7.74 -11.47 -18.92
N GLY A 412 -8.31 -10.32 -18.55
CA GLY A 412 -9.32 -9.62 -19.35
C GLY A 412 -10.65 -10.38 -19.49
N MET A 413 -11.01 -11.20 -18.50
CA MET A 413 -12.22 -12.03 -18.55
C MET A 413 -13.51 -11.22 -18.47
N THR A 414 -14.56 -11.75 -19.10
CA THR A 414 -15.95 -11.29 -18.94
C THR A 414 -16.62 -11.92 -17.72
N VAL A 415 -17.68 -11.30 -17.20
CA VAL A 415 -18.47 -11.88 -16.10
C VAL A 415 -19.10 -13.22 -16.43
N HIS A 416 -19.39 -13.50 -17.71
CA HIS A 416 -19.84 -14.83 -18.15
C HIS A 416 -18.74 -15.89 -17.99
N GLN A 417 -17.50 -15.55 -18.34
CA GLN A 417 -16.36 -16.45 -18.17
C GLN A 417 -16.04 -16.65 -16.68
N VAL A 418 -16.11 -15.60 -15.86
CA VAL A 418 -15.91 -15.72 -14.40
C VAL A 418 -16.98 -16.62 -13.77
N ALA A 419 -18.24 -16.48 -14.17
CA ALA A 419 -19.32 -17.34 -13.71
C ALA A 419 -19.13 -18.83 -14.08
N ALA A 420 -18.34 -19.14 -15.11
CA ALA A 420 -18.08 -20.49 -15.60
C ALA A 420 -16.78 -21.11 -15.09
N LEU A 421 -16.01 -20.42 -14.23
CA LEU A 421 -14.76 -20.95 -13.67
C LEU A 421 -14.98 -22.27 -12.90
N ASP A 422 -14.05 -23.21 -13.04
CA ASP A 422 -14.04 -24.45 -12.25
C ASP A 422 -13.24 -24.23 -10.95
N LEU A 423 -13.92 -23.69 -9.92
CA LEU A 423 -13.32 -23.35 -8.64
C LEU A 423 -13.41 -24.53 -7.66
N GLY A 424 -12.37 -24.72 -6.86
CA GLY A 424 -12.35 -25.76 -5.83
C GLY A 424 -13.48 -25.57 -4.81
N TYR A 425 -14.22 -26.64 -4.52
CA TYR A 425 -15.36 -26.63 -3.60
C TYR A 425 -15.32 -27.81 -2.64
N ALA A 426 -15.48 -27.49 -1.36
CA ALA A 426 -16.08 -28.37 -0.37
C ALA A 426 -16.76 -27.50 0.71
N PRO A 427 -17.75 -28.03 1.44
CA PRO A 427 -18.52 -27.26 2.42
C PRO A 427 -17.70 -26.43 3.44
N PRO A 428 -16.53 -26.87 3.94
CA PRO A 428 -15.70 -26.09 4.85
C PRO A 428 -15.04 -24.83 4.24
N PHE A 429 -15.00 -24.72 2.91
CA PHE A 429 -14.21 -23.71 2.21
C PHE A 429 -15.05 -22.72 1.40
N SER A 430 -16.18 -23.16 0.84
CA SER A 430 -17.07 -22.28 0.07
C SER A 430 -18.48 -22.87 -0.05
N PRO A 431 -19.53 -22.06 -0.31
CA PRO A 431 -20.79 -22.54 -0.87
C PRO A 431 -20.60 -23.19 -2.25
N VAL A 432 -21.63 -23.88 -2.76
CA VAL A 432 -21.61 -24.56 -4.09
C VAL A 432 -21.21 -23.60 -5.21
N TRP A 433 -21.68 -22.36 -5.13
CA TRP A 433 -21.24 -21.27 -5.98
C TRP A 433 -20.40 -20.34 -5.13
N ASP A 434 -19.15 -20.12 -5.51
CA ASP A 434 -18.31 -19.17 -4.79
C ASP A 434 -18.96 -17.77 -4.82
N PRO A 435 -18.87 -16.97 -3.75
CA PRO A 435 -19.42 -15.61 -3.72
C PRO A 435 -19.05 -14.74 -4.94
N VAL A 436 -17.82 -14.89 -5.46
CA VAL A 436 -17.40 -14.18 -6.68
C VAL A 436 -18.17 -14.67 -7.92
N GLN A 437 -18.44 -15.97 -8.04
CA GLN A 437 -19.27 -16.52 -9.11
C GLN A 437 -20.73 -16.10 -9.00
N VAL A 438 -21.28 -16.02 -7.78
CA VAL A 438 -22.65 -15.53 -7.55
C VAL A 438 -22.78 -14.09 -8.03
N ALA A 439 -21.81 -13.23 -7.70
CA ALA A 439 -21.76 -11.85 -8.19
C ALA A 439 -21.64 -11.80 -9.73
N ALA A 440 -20.74 -12.62 -10.31
CA ALA A 440 -20.56 -12.71 -11.76
C ALA A 440 -21.83 -13.14 -12.50
N ARG A 441 -22.57 -14.12 -11.97
CA ARG A 441 -23.85 -14.57 -12.51
C ARG A 441 -24.89 -13.46 -12.48
N LYS A 442 -25.00 -12.74 -11.36
CA LYS A 442 -25.93 -11.60 -11.24
C LYS A 442 -25.58 -10.49 -12.24
N ALA A 443 -24.30 -10.17 -12.39
CA ALA A 443 -23.81 -9.20 -13.37
C ALA A 443 -24.12 -9.65 -14.81
N ALA A 444 -23.84 -10.92 -15.15
CA ALA A 444 -24.11 -11.50 -16.47
C ALA A 444 -25.59 -11.39 -16.86
N THR A 445 -26.52 -11.65 -15.94
CA THR A 445 -27.95 -11.48 -16.18
C THR A 445 -28.32 -10.02 -16.46
N ARG A 446 -27.75 -9.06 -15.71
CA ARG A 446 -27.98 -7.62 -15.93
C ARG A 446 -27.43 -7.16 -17.28
N ILE A 447 -26.20 -7.54 -17.61
CA ILE A 447 -25.57 -7.22 -18.90
C ILE A 447 -26.38 -7.75 -20.09
N THR A 448 -26.94 -8.96 -19.97
CA THR A 448 -27.77 -9.55 -21.04
C THR A 448 -29.10 -8.82 -21.18
N ALA A 449 -29.69 -8.35 -20.07
CA ALA A 449 -30.95 -7.60 -20.07
C ALA A 449 -30.79 -6.14 -20.57
N SER A 450 -29.59 -5.58 -20.51
CA SER A 450 -29.26 -4.23 -21.00
C SER A 450 -28.84 -4.19 -22.48
N ARG A 451 -28.89 -5.34 -23.19
CA ARG A 451 -28.75 -5.44 -24.65
C ARG A 451 -30.12 -5.30 -25.32
#